data_AF-A0A101XQ36-F1
#
_entry.id   AF-A0A101XQ36-F1
#
_cell.length_a   1.000
_cell.length_b   1.000
_cell.length_c   1.000
_cell.angle_alpha   90.00
_cell.angle_beta   90.00
_cell.angle_gamma   90.00
#
_symmetry.space_group_name_H-M   'P 1'
#
loop_
_entity.id
_entity.type
_entity.pdbx_description
1 polymer ?
#
loop_
_entity_poly.entity_id
_entity_poly.type
_entity_poly.pdbx_seq_one_letter_code
_entity_poly.pdbx_strand_id
1 'polypeptide(L)'
;MTAVQTVLNRLVEQKLLTRSGTRRHYRYEAQPTDEVIKARASKAASDLLSQSGELGLAHFLDTMDELLPDSIQQLERLLAERRKMRKEE
;
A
#
# COMPACT_ATOMS: atom_id res chain seq x y z
N MET A 1 29.34 6.08 -12.03
CA MET A 1 28.01 5.85 -11.44
C MET A 1 27.55 4.49 -11.93
N THR A 2 27.24 3.55 -11.04
CA THR A 2 26.79 2.20 -11.42
C THR A 2 25.25 2.14 -11.43
N ALA A 3 24.67 1.23 -12.22
CA ALA A 3 23.21 1.06 -12.29
C ALA A 3 22.60 0.82 -10.89
N VAL A 4 23.30 0.03 -10.05
CA VAL A 4 22.90 -0.24 -8.66
C VAL A 4 22.81 1.05 -7.85
N GLN A 5 23.80 1.94 -7.94
CA GLN A 5 23.79 3.21 -7.21
C GLN A 5 22.63 4.12 -7.65
N THR A 6 22.31 4.14 -8.95
CA THR A 6 21.16 4.90 -9.49
C THR A 6 19.84 4.36 -8.94
N VAL A 7 19.67 3.04 -8.90
CA VAL A 7 18.47 2.40 -8.34
C VAL A 7 18.34 2.72 -6.85
N LEU A 8 19.42 2.60 -6.06
CA LEU A 8 19.39 2.90 -4.63
C LEU A 8 19.04 4.35 -4.35
N ASN A 9 19.57 5.30 -5.12
CA ASN A 9 19.21 6.71 -4.95
C ASN A 9 17.74 6.97 -5.31
N ARG A 10 17.23 6.36 -6.39
CA ARG A 10 15.83 6.48 -6.78
C ARG A 10 14.89 5.93 -5.70
N LEU A 11 15.27 4.83 -5.05
CA LEU A 11 14.50 4.25 -3.94
C LEU A 11 14.50 5.14 -2.69
N VAL A 12 15.57 5.89 -2.45
CA VAL A 12 15.63 6.91 -1.39
C VAL A 12 14.73 8.11 -1.73
N GLU A 13 14.78 8.61 -2.97
CA GLU A 13 13.90 9.68 -3.44
C GLU A 13 12.41 9.31 -3.35
N GLN A 14 12.09 8.04 -3.62
CA GLN A 14 10.75 7.48 -3.46
C GLN A 14 10.35 7.21 -2.01
N LYS A 15 11.20 7.58 -1.03
CA LYS A 15 11.02 7.33 0.40
C LYS A 15 10.77 5.85 0.74
N LEU A 16 11.32 4.93 -0.06
CA LEU A 16 11.26 3.48 0.18
C LEU A 16 12.46 2.99 0.99
N LEU A 17 13.57 3.70 0.88
CA LEU A 17 14.78 3.46 1.64
C LEU A 17 15.19 4.72 2.39
N THR A 18 15.70 4.56 3.60
CA THR A 18 16.48 5.57 4.30
C THR A 18 17.96 5.32 4.04
N ARG A 19 18.73 6.39 3.84
CA ARG A 19 20.19 6.32 3.64
C ARG A 19 20.91 6.99 4.80
N SER A 20 21.75 6.24 5.50
CA SER A 20 22.60 6.74 6.59
C SER A 20 24.07 6.39 6.34
N GLY A 21 25.03 7.12 6.92
CA GLY A 21 26.46 6.81 6.79
C GLY A 21 27.36 8.00 6.43
N THR A 22 28.59 7.71 6.02
CA THR A 22 29.63 8.71 5.73
C THR A 22 29.95 8.76 4.23
N ARG A 23 30.72 9.75 3.79
CA ARG A 23 31.09 9.97 2.36
C ARG A 23 31.65 8.73 1.64
N ARG A 24 32.17 7.73 2.37
CA ARG A 24 32.83 6.54 1.82
C ARG A 24 31.98 5.26 1.91
N HIS A 25 31.00 5.21 2.83
CA HIS A 25 30.12 4.06 3.03
C HIS A 25 28.71 4.52 3.40
N TYR A 26 27.72 4.10 2.60
CA TYR A 26 26.30 4.32 2.85
C TYR A 26 25.64 3.01 3.27
N ARG A 27 24.81 3.07 4.31
CA ARG A 27 23.85 2.04 4.71
C ARG A 27 22.49 2.45 4.19
N TYR A 28 21.80 1.50 3.58
CA TYR A 28 20.42 1.66 3.11
C TYR A 28 19.53 0.73 3.92
N GLU A 29 18.41 1.25 4.40
CA GLU A 29 17.46 0.50 5.22
C GLU A 29 16.04 0.65 4.66
N ALA A 30 15.29 -0.45 4.60
CA ALA A 30 13.93 -0.46 4.10
C ALA A 30 12.98 0.08 5.16
N GLN A 31 12.69 1.37 5.05
CA GLN A 31 11.81 2.07 5.97
C GLN A 31 10.85 2.98 5.17
N PRO A 32 9.87 2.38 4.47
CA PRO A 32 8.90 3.13 3.71
C PRO A 32 8.07 4.00 4.65
N THR A 33 7.81 5.26 4.27
CA THR A 33 6.91 6.12 5.06
C THR A 33 5.46 5.64 4.93
N ASP A 34 4.64 5.93 5.95
CA ASP A 34 3.20 5.61 5.93
C ASP A 34 2.49 6.15 4.69
N GLU A 35 2.89 7.33 4.21
CA GLU A 35 2.39 7.92 2.95
C GLU A 35 2.63 7.00 1.74
N VAL A 36 3.83 6.42 1.64
CA VAL A 36 4.20 5.54 0.53
C VAL A 36 3.47 4.20 0.63
N ILE A 37 3.34 3.67 1.85
CA ILE A 37 2.56 2.44 2.11
C ILE A 37 1.10 2.68 1.68
N LYS A 38 0.50 3.78 2.12
CA LYS A 38 -0.88 4.16 1.79
C LYS A 38 -1.06 4.36 0.29
N ALA A 39 -0.13 5.06 -0.37
CA ALA A 39 -0.19 5.28 -1.82
C ALA A 39 -0.09 3.96 -2.60
N ARG A 40 0.78 3.03 -2.18
CA ARG A 40 0.88 1.69 -2.79
C ARG A 40 -0.37 0.86 -2.56
N ALA A 41 -0.92 0.86 -1.35
CA ALA A 41 -2.17 0.16 -1.04
C ALA A 41 -3.34 0.71 -1.87
N SER A 42 -3.45 2.04 -1.99
CA SER A 42 -4.46 2.67 -2.83
C SER A 42 -4.30 2.31 -4.30
N LYS A 43 -3.06 2.26 -4.80
CA LYS A 43 -2.79 1.83 -6.18
C LYS A 43 -3.17 0.36 -6.40
N ALA A 44 -2.80 -0.53 -5.48
CA ALA A 44 -3.17 -1.93 -5.56
C ALA A 44 -4.69 -2.13 -5.58
N ALA A 45 -5.44 -1.40 -4.74
CA ALA A 45 -6.90 -1.43 -4.75
C ALA A 45 -7.48 -0.93 -6.08
N SER A 46 -6.95 0.16 -6.64
CA SER A 46 -7.37 0.67 -7.96
C SER A 46 -7.05 -0.31 -9.08
N ASP A 47 -5.88 -0.93 -9.06
CA ASP A 47 -5.44 -1.88 -10.08
C ASP A 47 -6.32 -3.15 -10.02
N LEU A 48 -6.66 -3.65 -8.82
CA LEU A 48 -7.61 -4.74 -8.62
C LEU A 48 -9.00 -4.42 -9.21
N LEU A 49 -9.56 -3.26 -8.87
CA LEU A 49 -10.90 -2.89 -9.33
C LEU A 49 -10.95 -2.62 -10.85
N SER A 50 -9.90 -2.03 -11.41
CA SER A 50 -9.84 -1.68 -12.84
C SER A 50 -9.58 -2.88 -13.74
N GLN A 51 -8.81 -3.86 -13.30
CA GLN A 51 -8.44 -5.02 -14.12
C GLN A 51 -9.41 -6.19 -13.97
N SER A 52 -9.99 -6.35 -12.78
CA SER A 52 -10.75 -7.55 -12.42
C SER A 52 -12.27 -7.32 -12.32
N GLY A 53 -12.71 -6.05 -12.27
CA GLY A 53 -14.11 -5.70 -12.12
C GLY A 53 -14.77 -6.35 -10.89
N GLU A 54 -16.05 -6.70 -11.01
CA GLU A 54 -16.84 -7.30 -9.91
C GLU A 54 -16.33 -8.68 -9.47
N LEU A 55 -15.77 -9.48 -10.40
CA LEU A 55 -15.21 -10.80 -10.09
C LEU A 55 -13.98 -10.72 -9.19
N GLY A 56 -13.15 -9.69 -9.38
CA GLY A 56 -12.01 -9.45 -8.48
C GLY A 56 -12.43 -9.07 -7.08
N LEU A 57 -13.57 -8.39 -6.93
CA LEU A 57 -14.10 -8.04 -5.62
C LEU A 57 -14.54 -9.28 -4.83
N ALA A 58 -15.22 -10.22 -5.49
CA ALA A 58 -15.65 -11.47 -4.87
C ALA A 58 -14.46 -12.30 -4.37
N HIS A 59 -13.48 -12.57 -5.24
CA HIS A 59 -12.29 -13.31 -4.85
C HIS A 59 -11.44 -12.58 -3.80
N PHE A 60 -11.44 -11.25 -3.80
CA PHE A 60 -10.76 -10.47 -2.77
C PHE A 60 -11.42 -10.66 -1.39
N LEU A 61 -12.75 -10.72 -1.31
CA LEU A 61 -13.45 -11.01 -0.07
C LEU A 61 -13.17 -12.44 0.41
N ASP A 62 -13.19 -13.43 -0.48
CA ASP A 62 -12.84 -14.81 -0.14
C ASP A 62 -11.41 -14.89 0.43
N THR A 63 -10.46 -14.24 -0.24
CA THR A 63 -9.05 -14.19 0.20
C THR A 63 -8.88 -13.45 1.53
N MET A 64 -9.66 -12.39 1.76
CA MET A 64 -9.65 -11.66 3.03
C MET A 64 -10.12 -12.56 4.19
N ASP A 65 -11.16 -13.35 3.98
CA ASP A 65 -11.70 -14.26 5.00
C ASP A 65 -10.69 -15.37 5.34
N GLU A 66 -9.95 -15.87 4.34
CA GLU A 66 -8.90 -16.87 4.53
C GLU A 66 -7.66 -16.32 5.26
N LEU A 67 -7.18 -15.13 4.90
CA LEU A 67 -5.92 -14.59 5.42
C LEU A 67 -6.10 -13.76 6.70
N LEU A 68 -7.27 -13.14 6.88
CA LEU A 68 -7.54 -12.21 7.97
C LEU A 68 -8.99 -12.40 8.47
N PRO A 69 -9.26 -13.42 9.29
CA PRO A 69 -10.62 -13.85 9.66
C PRO A 69 -11.50 -12.76 10.29
N ASP A 70 -10.89 -11.76 10.95
CA ASP A 70 -11.62 -10.65 11.58
C ASP A 70 -11.78 -9.42 10.67
N SER A 71 -11.16 -9.41 9.49
CA SER A 71 -11.14 -8.24 8.62
C SER A 71 -12.47 -7.97 7.92
N ILE A 72 -13.33 -8.99 7.76
CA ILE A 72 -14.68 -8.81 7.22
C ILE A 72 -15.50 -7.92 8.16
N GLN A 73 -15.45 -8.12 9.47
CA GLN A 73 -16.14 -7.24 10.43
C GLN A 73 -15.61 -5.81 10.38
N GLN A 74 -14.30 -5.64 10.19
CA GLN A 74 -13.70 -4.31 10.04
C GLN A 74 -14.16 -3.63 8.74
N LEU A 75 -14.26 -4.38 7.65
CA LEU A 75 -14.80 -3.90 6.38
C LEU A 75 -16.25 -3.45 6.51
N GLU A 76 -17.10 -4.24 7.19
CA GLU A 76 -18.50 -3.89 7.46
C GLU A 76 -18.62 -2.57 8.24
N ARG A 77 -17.79 -2.37 9.26
CA ARG A 77 -17.75 -1.11 10.03
C ARG A 77 -17.40 0.08 9.14
N LEU A 78 -16.35 -0.04 8.33
CA LEU A 78 -15.92 1.01 7.40
C LEU A 78 -17.00 1.34 6.35
N LEU A 79 -17.72 0.32 5.86
CA LEU A 79 -18.83 0.49 4.94
C LEU A 79 -20.02 1.21 5.61
N ALA A 80 -20.33 0.86 6.85
CA ALA A 80 -21.38 1.51 7.63
C ALA A 80 -21.08 3.00 7.86
N GLU A 81 -19.84 3.34 8.23
CA GLU A 81 -19.38 4.72 8.39
C GLU A 81 -19.51 5.53 7.08
N ARG A 82 -19.00 4.97 5.97
CA ARG A 82 -19.12 5.63 4.64
C ARG A 82 -20.57 5.84 4.21
N ARG A 83 -21.48 4.92 4.55
CA ARG A 83 -22.91 5.06 4.24
C ARG A 83 -23.58 6.14 5.09
N LYS A 84 -23.16 6.32 6.35
CA LYS A 84 -23.64 7.40 7.21
C LYS A 84 -23.23 8.76 6.66
N MET A 85 -21.95 8.93 6.32
CA MET A 85 -21.42 10.18 5.77
C MET A 85 -22.16 10.62 4.48
N ARG A 86 -22.53 9.66 3.63
CA ARG A 86 -23.29 9.94 2.37
C ARG A 86 -24.76 10.29 2.57
N LYS A 87 -25.35 10.01 3.74
CA LYS A 87 -26.74 10.38 4.05
C LYS A 87 -26.85 11.77 4.68
N GLU A 88 -25.71 12.33 5.10
CA GLU A 88 -25.60 13.65 5.72
C GLU A 88 -25.21 14.74 4.69
N GLU A 89 -24.88 14.35 3.46
CA GLU A 89 -24.70 15.18 2.26
C GLU A 89 -25.98 15.21 1.41
#